data_AF-A0A2D5HH43-F1
#
_entry.id   AF-A0A2D5HH43-F1
#
_cell.length_a   1.000
_cell.length_b   1.000
_cell.length_c   1.000
_cell.angle_alpha   90.00
_cell.angle_beta   90.00
_cell.angle_gamma   90.00
#
_symmetry.space_group_name_H-M   'P 1'
#
loop_
_entity.id
_entity.type
_entity.pdbx_description
1 polymer ?
#
loop_
_entity_poly.entity_id
_entity_poly.type
_entity_poly.pdbx_seq_one_letter_code
_entity_poly.pdbx_strand_id
1 'polypeptide(L)'
;MRIARNIKSVEDDLDELLAKAGELLAELARARVATIGAAVHGQRPMARVAAMQKSLIEARSEIVRAHNDLSKLAETMDIPTDCPDQAHLADDTGAGRDIAVAA
;
A
#
# COMPACT_ATOMS: atom_id res chain seq x y z
N MET A 1 2.05 -1.58 17.03
CA MET A 1 0.65 -2.08 17.06
C MET A 1 0.34 -2.94 15.82
N ARG A 2 -0.37 -4.08 15.93
CA ARG A 2 -0.69 -4.96 14.78
C ARG A 2 -1.48 -4.22 13.68
N ILE A 3 -2.43 -3.36 14.07
CA ILE A 3 -3.29 -2.60 13.16
C ILE A 3 -2.46 -1.63 12.30
N ALA A 4 -1.52 -0.89 12.91
CA ALA A 4 -0.63 0.03 12.19
C ALA A 4 0.22 -0.69 11.12
N ARG A 5 0.77 -1.87 11.44
CA ARG A 5 1.51 -2.69 10.46
C ARG A 5 0.62 -3.17 9.30
N ASN A 6 -0.61 -3.58 9.61
CA ASN A 6 -1.56 -4.01 8.59
C ASN A 6 -1.96 -2.85 7.66
N ILE A 7 -2.14 -1.64 8.20
CA ILE A 7 -2.43 -0.45 7.41
C ILE A 7 -1.28 -0.13 6.48
N LYS A 8 -0.04 -0.14 7.01
CA LYS A 8 1.16 0.07 6.19
C LYS A 8 1.26 -0.94 5.04
N SER A 9 1.00 -2.23 5.32
CA SER A 9 0.96 -3.25 4.27
C SER A 9 -0.08 -2.94 3.19
N VAL A 10 -1.27 -2.47 3.56
CA VAL A 10 -2.31 -2.08 2.60
C VAL A 10 -1.91 -0.84 1.79
N GLU A 11 -1.25 0.13 2.40
CA GLU A 11 -0.68 1.29 1.69
C GLU A 11 0.31 0.85 0.61
N ASP A 12 1.22 -0.07 0.97
CA ASP A 12 2.24 -0.60 0.06
C ASP A 12 1.60 -1.42 -1.07
N ASP A 13 0.59 -2.25 -0.76
CA ASP A 13 -0.16 -3.03 -1.76
C ASP A 13 -0.92 -2.13 -2.75
N LEU A 14 -1.43 -0.98 -2.30
CA LEU A 14 -2.09 -0.01 -3.18
C LEU A 14 -1.11 0.70 -4.10
N ASP A 15 0.06 1.08 -3.59
CA ASP A 15 1.12 1.72 -4.39
C ASP A 15 1.65 0.71 -5.45
N GLU A 16 1.80 -0.57 -5.10
CA GLU A 16 2.16 -1.66 -6.02
C GLU A 16 1.07 -1.90 -7.09
N LEU A 17 -0.21 -1.91 -6.69
CA LEU A 17 -1.32 -2.05 -7.64
C LEU A 17 -1.41 -0.84 -8.59
N LEU A 18 -1.12 0.37 -8.11
CA LEU A 18 -1.07 1.57 -8.94
C LEU A 18 0.05 1.49 -9.98
N ALA A 19 1.22 0.97 -9.62
CA ALA A 19 2.33 0.73 -10.54
C ALA A 19 1.91 -0.24 -11.67
N LYS A 20 1.36 -1.39 -11.32
CA LYS A 20 0.83 -2.39 -12.28
C LYS A 20 -0.25 -1.82 -13.19
N ALA A 21 -1.16 -1.01 -12.65
CA ALA A 21 -2.17 -0.32 -13.45
C ALA A 21 -1.54 0.68 -14.44
N GLY A 22 -0.45 1.34 -14.05
CA GLY A 22 0.36 2.21 -14.92
C GLY A 22 1.00 1.47 -16.08
N GLU A 23 1.60 0.31 -15.81
CA GLU A 23 2.17 -0.56 -16.84
C GLU A 23 1.10 -0.99 -17.86
N LEU A 24 -0.07 -1.43 -17.37
CA LEU A 24 -1.20 -1.81 -18.22
C LEU A 24 -1.68 -0.64 -19.10
N LEU A 25 -1.82 0.57 -18.54
CA LEU A 25 -2.22 1.74 -19.32
C LEU A 25 -1.20 2.08 -20.40
N ALA A 26 0.10 1.98 -20.09
CA ALA A 26 1.18 2.21 -21.04
C ALA A 26 1.15 1.19 -22.17
N GLU A 27 0.91 -0.09 -21.88
CA GLU A 27 0.74 -1.14 -22.89
C GLU A 27 -0.46 -0.88 -23.79
N LEU A 28 -1.62 -0.52 -23.22
CA LEU A 28 -2.81 -0.16 -24.00
C LEU A 28 -2.55 1.01 -24.93
N ALA A 29 -1.84 2.04 -24.46
CA ALA A 29 -1.48 3.20 -25.27
C ALA A 29 -0.55 2.80 -26.43
N ARG A 30 0.47 1.98 -26.17
CA ARG A 30 1.38 1.46 -27.20
C ARG A 30 0.65 0.59 -28.22
N ALA A 31 -0.20 -0.33 -27.77
CA ALA A 31 -0.98 -1.20 -28.63
C ALA A 31 -1.90 -0.39 -29.56
N ARG A 32 -2.53 0.66 -29.04
CA ARG A 32 -3.38 1.58 -29.80
C ARG A 32 -2.62 2.32 -30.90
N VAL A 33 -1.39 2.74 -30.65
CA VAL A 33 -0.53 3.37 -31.67
C VAL A 33 -0.15 2.35 -32.76
N ALA A 34 0.14 1.11 -32.37
CA ALA A 34 0.57 0.05 -33.30
C ALA A 34 -0.57 -0.47 -34.22
N THR A 35 -1.84 -0.30 -33.85
CA THR A 35 -2.98 -0.83 -34.62
C THR A 35 -3.68 0.26 -35.44
N ILE A 36 -3.50 0.21 -36.76
CA ILE A 36 -4.18 1.06 -37.74
C ILE A 36 -5.68 0.71 -37.74
N GLY A 37 -6.50 1.47 -37.00
CA GLY A 37 -7.95 1.28 -36.90
C GLY A 37 -8.50 1.10 -35.47
N ALA A 38 -7.64 0.83 -34.48
CA ALA A 38 -8.06 0.57 -33.09
C ALA A 38 -8.39 1.84 -32.29
N ALA A 39 -8.30 3.02 -32.90
CA ALA A 39 -8.54 4.28 -32.20
C ALA A 39 -9.95 4.37 -31.58
N VAL A 40 -10.98 3.81 -32.22
CA VAL A 40 -12.34 3.80 -31.67
C VAL A 40 -12.49 2.77 -30.54
N HIS A 41 -11.88 1.60 -30.68
CA HIS A 41 -12.06 0.49 -29.74
C HIS A 41 -11.16 0.59 -28.49
N GLY A 42 -9.96 1.18 -28.62
CA GLY A 42 -9.00 1.30 -27.52
C GLY A 42 -9.28 2.45 -26.55
N GLN A 43 -10.11 3.44 -26.91
CA GLN A 43 -10.32 4.61 -26.02
C GLN A 43 -11.09 4.21 -24.75
N ARG A 44 -12.16 3.43 -24.90
CA ARG A 44 -13.01 3.04 -23.76
C ARG A 44 -12.25 2.19 -22.73
N PRO A 45 -11.46 1.17 -23.12
CA PRO A 45 -10.59 0.47 -22.18
C PRO A 45 -9.57 1.37 -21.48
N MET A 46 -8.86 2.23 -22.23
CA MET A 46 -7.88 3.17 -21.64
C MET A 46 -8.53 4.10 -20.61
N ALA A 47 -9.69 4.67 -20.94
CA ALA A 47 -10.43 5.54 -20.03
C ALA A 47 -10.86 4.82 -18.75
N ARG A 48 -11.24 3.53 -18.84
CA ARG A 48 -11.59 2.71 -17.67
C ARG A 48 -10.37 2.44 -16.79
N VAL A 49 -9.22 2.13 -17.37
CA VAL A 49 -7.98 1.93 -16.60
C VAL A 49 -7.54 3.23 -15.93
N ALA A 50 -7.59 4.36 -16.63
CA ALA A 50 -7.29 5.68 -16.05
C ALA A 50 -8.25 6.05 -14.90
N ALA A 51 -9.55 5.76 -15.05
CA ALA A 51 -10.53 5.96 -13.98
C ALA A 51 -10.24 5.07 -12.76
N MET A 52 -9.86 3.81 -12.98
CA MET A 52 -9.44 2.91 -11.92
C MET A 52 -8.20 3.44 -11.16
N GLN A 53 -7.19 3.95 -11.88
CA GLN A 53 -6.01 4.57 -11.25
C GLN A 53 -6.38 5.76 -10.35
N LYS A 54 -7.33 6.61 -10.79
CA LYS A 54 -7.86 7.70 -9.96
C LYS A 54 -8.48 7.15 -8.67
N SER A 55 -9.31 6.11 -8.76
CA SER A 55 -9.93 5.48 -7.59
C SER A 55 -8.90 4.84 -6.64
N LEU A 56 -7.79 4.31 -7.15
CA LEU A 56 -6.69 3.80 -6.31
C LEU A 56 -6.01 4.93 -5.52
N ILE A 57 -5.75 6.08 -6.16
CA ILE A 57 -5.16 7.26 -5.49
C ILE A 57 -6.11 7.80 -4.41
N GLU A 58 -7.42 7.82 -4.69
CA GLU A 58 -8.45 8.21 -3.71
C GLU A 58 -8.45 7.24 -2.52
N ALA A 59 -8.49 5.93 -2.77
CA ALA A 59 -8.46 4.91 -1.71
C ALA A 59 -7.19 5.01 -0.86
N ARG A 60 -6.03 5.22 -1.48
CA ARG A 60 -4.75 5.42 -0.79
C ARG A 60 -4.77 6.67 0.08
N SER A 61 -5.39 7.74 -0.39
CA SER A 61 -5.54 8.98 0.39
C SER A 61 -6.40 8.78 1.63
N GLU A 62 -7.51 8.03 1.53
CA GLU A 62 -8.35 7.73 2.70
C GLU A 62 -7.64 6.83 3.71
N ILE A 63 -6.89 5.83 3.25
CA ILE A 63 -6.14 4.94 4.14
C ILE A 63 -5.06 5.71 4.91
N VAL A 64 -4.34 6.62 4.26
CA VAL A 64 -3.33 7.46 4.93
C VAL A 64 -3.96 8.37 5.99
N ARG A 65 -5.17 8.88 5.76
CA ARG A 65 -5.89 9.64 6.78
C ARG A 65 -6.29 8.75 7.96
N ALA A 66 -6.84 7.57 7.68
CA ALA A 66 -7.16 6.60 8.72
C ALA A 66 -5.93 6.17 9.53
N HIS A 67 -4.77 5.99 8.87
CA HIS A 67 -3.49 5.76 9.52
C HIS A 67 -3.16 6.92 10.48
N ASN A 68 -3.22 8.16 9.99
CA ASN A 68 -2.93 9.34 10.80
C ASN A 68 -3.85 9.46 12.03
N ASP A 69 -5.16 9.22 11.85
CA ASP A 69 -6.15 9.27 12.92
C ASP A 69 -5.89 8.20 13.99
N LEU A 70 -5.49 6.98 13.56
CA LEU A 70 -5.13 5.91 14.48
C LEU A 70 -3.82 6.18 15.22
N SER A 71 -2.84 6.81 14.57
CA SER A 71 -1.59 7.23 15.22
C SER A 71 -1.87 8.26 16.31
N LYS A 72 -2.70 9.27 16.04
CA LYS A 72 -3.15 10.25 17.04
C LYS A 72 -3.90 9.59 18.20
N LEU A 73 -4.77 8.62 17.91
CA LEU A 73 -5.48 7.88 18.94
C LEU A 73 -4.50 7.11 19.84
N ALA A 74 -3.48 6.47 19.25
CA ALA A 74 -2.45 5.75 20.02
C ALA A 74 -1.68 6.68 20.97
N GLU A 75 -1.33 7.90 20.53
CA GLU A 75 -0.71 8.92 21.37
C GLU A 75 -1.59 9.30 22.57
N THR A 76 -2.91 9.46 22.36
CA THR A 76 -3.84 9.77 23.46
C THR A 76 -4.04 8.62 24.45
N MET A 77 -3.76 7.39 24.02
CA MET A 77 -3.88 6.19 24.84
C MET A 77 -2.57 5.79 25.54
N ASP A 78 -1.51 6.61 25.42
CA ASP A 78 -0.15 6.31 25.91
C ASP A 78 0.38 4.95 25.42
N ILE A 79 -0.07 4.53 24.23
CA ILE A 79 0.43 3.34 23.57
C ILE A 79 1.70 3.76 22.83
N PRO A 80 2.86 3.11 23.08
CA PRO A 80 4.08 3.40 22.34
C PRO A 80 3.84 3.31 20.84
N THR A 81 3.95 4.45 20.15
CA THR A 81 3.79 4.59 18.70
C THR A 81 5.04 4.16 17.95
N ASP A 82 6.21 4.39 18.55
CA ASP A 82 7.48 3.82 18.10
C ASP A 82 7.56 2.35 18.50
N CYS A 83 7.63 1.48 17.50
CA CYS A 83 7.99 0.09 17.71
C CYS A 83 9.52 0.05 17.81
N PRO A 84 10.11 -0.34 18.96
CA PRO A 84 11.56 -0.39 19.09
C PRO A 84 12.14 -1.34 18.02
N ASP A 85 13.30 -0.97 17.46
CA ASP A 85 14.02 -1.76 16.44
C ASP A 85 14.28 -3.20 16.91
N GLN A 86 14.31 -3.42 18.23
CA GLN A 86 14.36 -4.73 18.86
C GLN A 86 13.31 -4.82 19.96
N ALA A 87 12.38 -5.76 19.82
CA ALA A 87 11.42 -6.10 20.86
C ALA A 87 12.00 -7.22 21.74
N HIS A 88 12.52 -6.87 22.90
CA HIS A 88 12.92 -7.85 23.90
C HIS A 88 11.70 -8.25 24.72
N LEU A 89 11.33 -9.53 24.68
CA LEU A 89 10.50 -10.10 25.73
C LEU A 89 11.39 -10.16 26.97
N ALA A 90 10.97 -9.51 28.06
CA ALA A 90 11.64 -9.69 29.34
C ALA A 90 11.49 -11.16 29.71
N ASP A 91 12.58 -11.92 29.58
CA ASP A 91 12.71 -13.29 30.05
C ASP A 91 12.56 -13.27 31.57
N ASP A 92 11.33 -13.47 32.06
CA ASP A 92 11.15 -13.95 33.42
C ASP A 92 11.52 -15.44 33.37
N THR A 93 12.77 -15.72 33.75
CA THR A 93 13.42 -17.05 33.89
C THR A 93 13.96 -17.73 32.64
N GLY A 94 15.05 -17.16 32.11
CA GLY A 94 16.30 -17.88 31.87
C GLY A 94 16.34 -19.00 30.84
N ALA A 95 16.55 -18.65 29.56
CA ALA A 95 17.59 -19.25 28.70
C ALA A 95 17.51 -18.59 27.33
N GLY A 96 18.47 -17.69 27.07
CA GLY A 96 18.55 -16.90 25.85
C GLY A 96 18.43 -17.74 24.57
N ARG A 97 17.44 -17.39 23.75
CA ARG A 97 17.41 -17.71 22.33
C ARG A 97 17.09 -16.43 21.58
N ASP A 98 18.12 -15.83 21.02
CA ASP A 98 17.98 -14.76 20.03
C ASP A 98 17.25 -15.34 18.81
N ILE A 99 15.99 -14.92 18.60
CA ILE A 99 15.27 -15.23 17.38
C ILE A 99 15.42 -14.03 16.46
N ALA A 100 16.36 -14.13 15.51
CA ALA A 100 16.46 -13.21 14.41
C ALA A 100 15.19 -13.33 13.54
N VAL A 101 14.39 -12.26 13.51
CA VAL A 101 13.28 -12.14 12.53
C VAL A 101 13.88 -11.50 11.29
N ALA A 102 14.00 -12.29 10.23
CA ALA A 102 14.51 -11.86 8.93
C ALA A 102 13.57 -10.86 8.26
N ALA A 103 14.21 -9.93 7.54
CA ALA A 103 13.65 -8.81 6.79
C ALA A 103 12.64 -9.20 5.69
#